data_AF-A0A6V7X2K9-F1
#
_entry.id   AF-A0A6V7X2K9-F1
#
_cell.length_a   1.000
_cell.length_b   1.000
_cell.length_c   1.000
_cell.angle_alpha   90.00
_cell.angle_beta   90.00
_cell.angle_gamma   90.00
#
_symmetry.space_group_name_H-M   'P 1'
#
loop_
_entity.id
_entity.type
_entity.pdbx_description
1 polymer ?
#
loop_
_entity_poly.entity_id
_entity_poly.type
_entity_poly.pdbx_seq_one_letter_code
_entity_poly.pdbx_strand_id
1 'polypeptide(L)'
;MHRQFKKRVVPFDSARRDELKCLSVPLDEFVWDIKQRLFESLPQQLNQYFIGLFLPPCDGRAGKFLLDDRPLLDYPFHDCAPYVALKFKKRVYKMLRLDEKTLRSVHSKSNLRKFSEAVQNKNI
;
A
#
# COMPACT_ATOMS: atom_id res chain seq x y z
N MET A 1 15.58 13.66 -25.80
CA MET A 1 15.51 12.18 -25.64
C MET A 1 15.14 11.85 -24.20
N HIS A 2 13.86 11.63 -23.91
CA HIS A 2 13.37 11.38 -22.55
C HIS A 2 13.55 9.89 -22.19
N ARG A 3 14.52 9.56 -21.34
CA ARG A 3 14.71 8.21 -20.80
C ARG A 3 13.57 7.90 -19.83
N GLN A 4 12.60 7.10 -20.27
CA GLN A 4 11.62 6.47 -19.38
C GLN A 4 12.35 5.46 -18.47
N PHE A 5 12.49 5.79 -17.20
CA PHE A 5 13.01 4.87 -16.19
C PHE A 5 11.91 3.87 -15.80
N LYS A 6 11.90 2.69 -16.44
CA LYS A 6 11.07 1.54 -16.04
C LYS A 6 11.54 1.01 -14.70
N LYS A 7 10.69 1.03 -13.67
CA LYS A 7 10.97 0.45 -12.35
C LYS A 7 10.05 -0.74 -12.08
N ARG A 8 10.65 -1.80 -11.53
CA ARG A 8 10.04 -3.14 -11.41
C ARG A 8 9.25 -3.27 -10.10
N VAL A 9 8.32 -4.22 -10.04
CA VAL A 9 7.72 -4.66 -8.77
C VAL A 9 8.08 -6.13 -8.54
N VAL A 10 8.62 -6.52 -7.38
CA VAL A 10 8.96 -7.93 -7.09
C VAL A 10 7.98 -8.57 -6.10
N PRO A 11 7.31 -9.69 -6.43
CA PRO A 11 6.48 -10.44 -5.51
C PRO A 11 7.31 -11.24 -4.50
N PHE A 12 6.71 -11.52 -3.34
CA PHE A 12 7.28 -12.23 -2.21
C PHE A 12 7.10 -13.77 -2.33
N ASP A 13 8.17 -14.55 -2.20
CA ASP A 13 8.21 -15.77 -1.39
C ASP A 13 9.65 -16.22 -1.06
N SER A 14 9.86 -16.85 0.10
CA SER A 14 11.15 -17.35 0.61
C SER A 14 11.33 -18.87 0.47
N ALA A 15 10.45 -19.58 -0.24
CA ALA A 15 10.50 -21.06 -0.32
C ALA A 15 10.39 -21.66 -1.72
N ARG A 16 10.19 -20.86 -2.78
CA ARG A 16 10.23 -21.37 -4.16
C ARG A 16 10.99 -20.41 -5.06
N ARG A 17 11.82 -20.99 -5.91
CA ARG A 17 12.58 -20.30 -6.96
C ARG A 17 11.63 -19.99 -8.14
N ASP A 18 10.47 -19.40 -7.84
CA ASP A 18 9.40 -19.15 -8.81
C ASP A 18 9.61 -17.77 -9.46
N GLU A 19 9.36 -17.70 -10.77
CA GLU A 19 9.58 -16.58 -11.68
C GLU A 19 9.31 -15.19 -11.08
N LEU A 20 10.33 -14.32 -11.08
CA LEU A 20 10.21 -12.90 -10.74
C LEU A 20 9.30 -12.17 -11.76
N LYS A 21 7.99 -12.20 -11.54
CA LYS A 21 7.03 -11.40 -12.32
C LYS A 21 7.16 -9.94 -11.95
N CYS A 22 7.52 -9.11 -12.93
CA CYS A 22 7.67 -7.67 -12.75
C CYS A 22 6.58 -6.93 -13.53
N LEU A 23 5.91 -5.98 -12.87
CA LEU A 23 5.02 -5.02 -13.53
C LEU A 23 5.73 -3.67 -13.65
N SER A 24 5.59 -3.02 -14.81
CA SER A 24 5.98 -1.61 -14.96
C SER A 24 4.87 -0.74 -14.42
N VAL A 25 5.20 0.16 -13.52
CA VAL A 25 4.22 1.05 -12.87
C VAL A 25 4.59 2.51 -13.11
N PRO A 26 3.61 3.39 -13.39
CA PRO A 26 3.83 4.82 -13.47
C PRO A 26 4.18 5.40 -12.08
N LEU A 27 4.97 6.46 -12.05
CA LEU A 27 5.44 7.06 -10.79
C LEU A 27 4.42 8.05 -10.20
N ASP A 28 3.57 8.63 -11.03
CA ASP A 28 2.53 9.59 -10.67
C ASP A 28 1.24 8.94 -10.15
N GLU A 29 1.15 7.62 -10.20
CA GLU A 29 -0.01 6.87 -9.71
C GLU A 29 0.07 6.59 -8.21
N PHE A 30 -1.10 6.56 -7.56
CA PHE A 30 -1.21 6.20 -6.15
C PHE A 30 -0.77 4.76 -5.91
N VAL A 31 -0.13 4.54 -4.77
CA VAL A 31 0.27 3.21 -4.30
C VAL A 31 -0.93 2.27 -4.24
N TRP A 32 -2.11 2.77 -3.83
CA TRP A 32 -3.36 2.01 -3.83
C TRP A 32 -3.72 1.45 -5.20
N ASP A 33 -3.73 2.28 -6.24
CA ASP A 33 -4.16 1.89 -7.59
C ASP A 33 -3.21 0.87 -8.20
N ILE A 34 -1.90 1.08 -8.01
CA ILE A 34 -0.86 0.12 -8.38
C ILE A 34 -1.10 -1.24 -7.70
N LYS A 35 -1.46 -1.21 -6.42
CA LYS A 35 -1.69 -2.40 -5.61
C LYS A 35 -2.94 -3.16 -6.09
N GLN A 36 -4.03 -2.47 -6.45
CA GLN A 36 -5.22 -3.10 -7.03
C GLN A 36 -4.88 -3.83 -8.33
N ARG A 37 -4.20 -3.15 -9.27
CA ARG A 37 -3.78 -3.76 -10.55
C ARG A 37 -2.88 -4.97 -10.34
N LEU A 38 -1.99 -4.93 -9.36
CA LEU A 38 -1.16 -6.08 -8.99
C LEU A 38 -2.02 -7.24 -8.48
N PHE A 39 -2.98 -7.00 -7.59
CA PHE A 39 -3.85 -8.08 -7.09
C PHE A 39 -4.72 -8.69 -8.18
N GLU A 40 -5.23 -7.89 -9.12
CA GLU A 40 -5.97 -8.37 -10.28
C GLU A 40 -5.11 -9.28 -11.18
N SER A 41 -3.80 -9.01 -11.27
CA SER A 41 -2.87 -9.80 -12.06
C SER A 41 -2.44 -11.13 -11.42
N LEU A 42 -2.75 -11.33 -10.14
CA LEU A 42 -2.34 -12.53 -9.41
C LEU A 42 -3.32 -13.69 -9.65
N PRO A 43 -2.82 -14.93 -9.84
CA PRO A 43 -3.67 -16.09 -10.07
C PRO A 43 -4.48 -16.51 -8.84
N GLN A 44 -4.07 -16.07 -7.63
CA GLN A 44 -4.75 -16.35 -6.38
C GLN A 44 -5.16 -15.05 -5.70
N GLN A 45 -6.40 -15.00 -5.21
CA GLN A 45 -6.87 -13.88 -4.41
C GLN A 45 -6.14 -13.86 -3.06
N LEU A 46 -5.43 -12.76 -2.81
CA LEU A 46 -4.73 -12.52 -1.55
C LEU A 46 -5.47 -11.48 -0.72
N ASN A 47 -5.37 -11.59 0.61
CA ASN A 47 -5.94 -10.59 1.50
C ASN A 47 -5.11 -9.30 1.45
N GLN A 48 -5.68 -8.26 0.84
CA GLN A 48 -5.02 -6.99 0.59
C GLN A 48 -4.63 -6.22 1.86
N TYR A 49 -5.30 -6.46 2.99
CA TYR A 49 -5.04 -5.77 4.26
C TYR A 49 -3.67 -6.13 4.84
N PHE A 50 -3.22 -7.37 4.63
CA PHE A 50 -1.96 -7.85 5.17
C PHE A 50 -0.77 -7.68 4.21
N ILE A 51 -1.00 -7.15 3.02
CA ILE A 51 0.02 -7.02 1.98
C ILE A 51 0.23 -5.54 1.66
N GLY A 52 1.45 -5.14 1.34
CA GLY A 52 1.76 -3.78 0.90
C GLY A 52 2.97 -3.71 -0.01
N LEU A 53 3.10 -2.59 -0.71
CA LEU A 53 4.31 -2.27 -1.47
C LEU A 53 5.42 -1.86 -0.49
N PHE A 54 6.60 -2.45 -0.67
CA PHE A 54 7.76 -2.30 0.19
C PHE A 54 8.93 -1.75 -0.61
N LEU A 55 9.43 -0.58 -0.20
CA LEU A 55 10.69 -0.04 -0.69
C LEU A 55 11.85 -0.75 0.01
N PRO A 56 12.77 -1.39 -0.73
CA PRO A 56 13.95 -2.02 -0.15
C PRO A 56 14.81 -1.03 0.63
N PRO A 57 15.58 -1.49 1.63
CA PRO A 57 16.63 -0.68 2.24
C PRO A 57 17.63 -0.19 1.17
N CYS A 58 18.06 1.06 1.27
CA CYS A 58 18.97 1.69 0.30
C CYS A 58 19.74 2.85 0.94
N ASP A 59 21.05 2.96 0.68
CA ASP A 59 21.95 4.01 1.19
C ASP A 59 21.88 4.18 2.73
N GLY A 60 21.94 3.07 3.47
CA GLY A 60 21.84 3.11 4.94
C GLY A 60 20.44 3.42 5.48
N ARG A 61 19.44 3.67 4.62
CA ARG A 61 18.03 3.82 5.03
C ARG A 61 17.38 2.45 5.16
N ALA A 62 16.64 2.26 6.26
CA ALA A 62 15.83 1.08 6.44
C ALA A 62 14.73 0.98 5.37
N GLY A 63 14.41 -0.25 4.95
CA GLY A 63 13.30 -0.48 4.05
C GLY A 63 11.97 -0.13 4.72
N LYS A 64 10.99 0.29 3.92
CA LYS A 64 9.70 0.78 4.44
C LYS A 64 8.53 0.34 3.57
N PHE A 65 7.37 0.18 4.20
CA PHE A 65 6.12 0.05 3.46
C PHE A 65 5.66 1.41 2.98
N LEU A 66 5.12 1.45 1.78
CA LEU A 66 4.51 2.64 1.20
C LEU A 66 3.10 2.83 1.76
N LEU A 67 2.70 4.09 1.90
CA LEU A 67 1.34 4.50 2.23
C LEU A 67 0.48 4.45 0.96
N ASP A 68 -0.72 3.90 1.10
CA ASP A 68 -1.65 3.65 -0.01
C ASP A 68 -2.20 4.96 -0.62
N ASP A 69 -2.27 6.04 0.18
CA ASP A 69 -2.82 7.36 -0.15
C ASP A 69 -1.79 8.34 -0.75
N ARG A 70 -0.63 7.85 -1.20
CA ARG A 70 0.41 8.69 -1.82
C ARG A 70 0.83 8.19 -3.20
N PRO A 71 1.18 9.09 -4.13
CA PRO A 71 1.79 8.71 -5.39
C PRO A 71 3.17 8.10 -5.18
N LEU A 72 3.60 7.25 -6.11
CA LEU A 72 4.89 6.57 -6.01
C LEU A 72 6.08 7.55 -6.07
N LEU A 73 5.97 8.67 -6.80
CA LEU A 73 7.01 9.68 -6.94
C LEU A 73 7.37 10.40 -5.63
N ASP A 74 6.48 10.38 -4.63
CA ASP A 74 6.73 11.01 -3.32
C ASP A 74 7.79 10.27 -2.50
N TYR A 75 8.21 9.09 -2.95
CA TYR A 75 9.25 8.30 -2.30
C TYR A 75 10.58 8.44 -3.04
N PRO A 76 11.72 8.41 -2.31
CA PRO A 76 13.04 8.67 -2.89
C PRO A 76 13.54 7.47 -3.70
N PHE A 77 13.00 7.31 -4.91
CA PHE A 77 13.26 6.18 -5.80
C PHE A 77 14.59 6.27 -6.55
N HIS A 78 15.34 7.35 -6.41
CA HIS A 78 16.24 7.78 -7.48
C HIS A 78 17.55 7.00 -7.59
N ASP A 79 18.10 6.41 -6.51
CA ASP A 79 19.52 6.01 -6.57
C ASP A 79 19.86 4.53 -6.36
N CYS A 80 19.23 3.77 -5.45
CA CYS A 80 19.67 2.37 -5.25
C CYS A 80 18.61 1.28 -5.06
N ALA A 81 17.33 1.58 -5.24
CA ALA A 81 16.27 0.57 -5.37
C ALA A 81 15.33 0.88 -6.56
N PRO A 82 15.59 0.33 -7.77
CA PRO A 82 14.78 0.58 -8.96
C PRO A 82 13.47 -0.24 -8.96
N TYR A 83 13.01 -0.67 -7.79
CA TYR A 83 11.82 -1.50 -7.64
C TYR A 83 11.17 -1.36 -6.27
N VAL A 84 9.88 -1.69 -6.22
CA VAL A 84 9.15 -1.97 -4.96
C VAL A 84 8.84 -3.46 -4.87
N ALA A 85 8.69 -3.99 -3.68
CA ALA A 85 8.35 -5.39 -3.48
C ALA A 85 6.92 -5.52 -2.94
N LEU A 86 6.10 -6.40 -3.50
CA LEU A 86 4.84 -6.77 -2.89
C LEU A 86 5.16 -7.72 -1.71
N LYS A 87 5.02 -7.26 -0.47
CA LYS A 87 5.38 -8.03 0.73
C LYS A 87 4.25 -8.11 1.75
N PHE A 88 4.24 -9.21 2.50
CA PHE A 88 3.38 -9.37 3.67
C PHE A 88 3.86 -8.48 4.84
N LYS A 89 2.95 -7.71 5.42
CA LYS A 89 3.15 -6.88 6.61
C LYS A 89 3.14 -7.78 7.86
N LYS A 90 4.30 -8.25 8.28
CA LYS A 90 4.45 -9.15 9.45
C LYS A 90 4.01 -8.53 10.79
N ARG A 91 3.92 -7.20 10.88
CA ARG A 91 3.49 -6.51 12.09
C ARG A 91 2.26 -5.64 11.81
N VAL A 92 1.12 -6.28 11.58
CA VAL A 92 -0.18 -5.62 11.82
C VAL A 92 -0.39 -5.67 13.32
N TYR A 93 0.26 -4.76 14.03
CA TYR A 93 0.25 -4.73 15.49
C TYR A 93 -1.17 -4.64 16.00
N LYS A 94 -1.50 -5.57 16.92
CA LYS A 94 -2.70 -5.61 17.75
C LYS A 94 -3.98 -5.49 16.93
N MET A 95 -4.66 -6.62 16.70
CA MET A 95 -6.09 -6.57 16.40
C MET A 95 -6.73 -5.54 17.35
N LEU A 96 -7.27 -4.46 16.78
CA LEU A 96 -8.15 -3.58 17.53
C LEU A 96 -9.26 -4.49 18.00
N ARG A 97 -9.25 -4.85 19.29
CA ARG A 97 -10.36 -5.53 19.94
C ARG A 97 -11.49 -4.52 20.01
N LEU A 98 -12.15 -4.31 18.86
CA LEU A 98 -13.35 -3.51 18.76
C LEU A 98 -14.44 -4.35 19.41
N ASP A 99 -14.83 -3.96 20.62
CA ASP A 99 -16.02 -4.51 21.27
C ASP A 99 -17.24 -4.04 20.47
N GLU A 100 -18.16 -4.95 20.19
CA GLU A 100 -19.40 -4.70 19.49
C GLU A 100 -20.23 -3.59 20.17
N LYS A 101 -20.14 -3.48 21.51
CA LYS A 101 -20.76 -2.38 22.26
C LYS A 101 -20.15 -1.02 21.94
N THR A 102 -18.81 -0.96 21.85
CA THR A 102 -18.11 0.28 21.47
C THR A 102 -18.42 0.66 20.03
N LEU A 103 -18.52 -0.31 19.12
CA LEU A 103 -18.87 -0.07 17.72
C LEU A 103 -20.29 0.48 17.57
N ARG A 104 -21.27 -0.09 18.29
CA ARG A 104 -22.65 0.43 18.33
C ARG A 104 -22.73 1.84 18.89
N SER A 105 -21.95 2.16 19.92
CA SER A 105 -21.91 3.49 20.51
C SER A 105 -21.40 4.55 19.52
N VAL A 106 -20.35 4.21 18.76
CA VAL A 106 -19.83 5.10 17.70
C VAL A 106 -20.83 5.21 16.54
N HIS A 107 -21.50 4.13 16.17
CA HIS A 107 -22.53 4.08 15.14
C HIS A 107 -23.90 4.63 15.63
N SER A 108 -23.90 5.90 16.05
CA SER A 108 -25.11 6.63 16.40
C SER A 108 -25.49 7.64 15.31
N LYS A 109 -26.80 7.90 15.16
CA LYS A 109 -27.32 8.89 14.20
C LYS A 109 -26.69 10.27 14.37
N SER A 110 -26.38 10.65 15.61
CA SER A 110 -25.72 11.93 15.93
C SER A 110 -24.28 11.97 15.40
N ASN A 111 -23.49 10.92 15.65
CA ASN A 111 -22.11 10.84 15.16
C ASN A 111 -22.04 10.80 13.63
N LEU A 112 -22.95 10.07 12.99
CA LEU A 112 -23.04 10.01 11.53
C LEU A 112 -23.38 11.37 10.91
N ARG A 113 -24.27 12.16 11.54
CA ARG A 113 -24.57 13.54 11.11
C ARG A 113 -23.36 14.44 11.24
N LYS A 114 -22.68 14.42 12.40
CA LYS A 114 -21.45 15.19 12.63
C LYS A 114 -20.36 14.85 11.60
N PHE A 115 -20.21 13.56 11.26
CA PHE A 115 -19.27 13.13 10.23
C PHE A 115 -19.66 13.67 8.85
N SER A 116 -20.92 13.54 8.46
CA SER A 116 -21.44 14.07 7.20
C SER A 116 -21.22 15.59 7.10
N GLU A 117 -21.50 16.33 8.17
CA GLU A 117 -21.25 17.78 8.25
C GLU A 117 -19.76 18.11 8.12
N ALA A 118 -18.87 17.36 8.80
CA ALA A 118 -17.43 17.57 8.71
C ALA A 118 -16.88 17.35 7.29
N VAL A 119 -17.37 16.33 6.58
CA VAL A 119 -17.01 16.04 5.18
C VAL A 119 -17.56 17.12 4.24
N GLN A 120 -18.81 17.53 4.41
CA GLN A 120 -19.44 18.59 3.61
C GLN A 120 -18.74 19.94 3.78
N ASN A 121 -18.27 20.24 5.00
CA ASN A 121 -17.58 21.48 5.32
C ASN A 121 -16.09 21.49 4.89
N LYS A 122 -15.59 20.44 4.20
CA LYS A 122 -14.20 20.33 3.73
C LYS A 122 -13.15 20.65 4.80
N ASN A 123 -13.35 20.18 6.03
CA ASN A 123 -12.28 20.20 7.04
C ASN A 123 -11.26 19.07 6.74
N ILE A 124 -10.52 19.22 5.63
CA ILE A 124 -9.35 18.41 5.25
C ILE A 124 -8.18 19.37 5.10
#